data_AF-A0A1B0CL44-F1
#
_entry.id   AF-A0A1B0CL44-F1
#
_cell.length_a   1.000
_cell.length_b   1.000
_cell.length_c   1.000
_cell.angle_alpha   90.00
_cell.angle_beta   90.00
_cell.angle_gamma   90.00
#
_symmetry.space_group_name_H-M   'P 1'
#
loop_
_entity.id
_entity.type
_entity.pdbx_description
1 polymer ?
#
loop_
_entity_poly.entity_id
_entity_poly.type
_entity_poly.pdbx_seq_one_letter_code
_entity_poly.pdbx_strand_id
1 'polypeptide(L)'
;MKYAFSELNWIDAYKFCETYNATLASIDNEEENKEIMKVIKDTIPHELDWWPVWIGGYKYNDGTTWRWISNGEEIRYSNWVSDQPDNWNNQENCLNTRYDGQWNDLTCTQTHYFICQVNESPCKCH
;
A
#
# COMPACT_ATOMS: atom_id res chain seq x y z
N MET A 1 14.19 7.45 2.10
CA MET A 1 12.93 7.15 1.41
C MET A 1 12.91 7.93 0.10
N LYS A 2 12.48 7.34 -1.02
CA LYS A 2 12.41 8.00 -2.34
C LYS A 2 10.96 7.94 -2.81
N TYR A 3 10.44 9.06 -3.29
CA TYR A 3 9.02 9.25 -3.65
C TYR A 3 8.84 9.26 -5.17
N ALA A 4 7.70 8.79 -5.66
CA ALA A 4 7.28 8.95 -7.04
C ALA A 4 6.10 9.92 -7.11
N PHE A 5 6.24 11.00 -7.88
CA PHE A 5 5.16 11.96 -8.18
C PHE A 5 4.31 11.53 -9.37
N SER A 6 4.49 10.31 -9.88
CA SER A 6 3.72 9.74 -10.99
C SER A 6 2.69 8.75 -10.46
N GLU A 7 1.43 8.94 -10.83
CA GLU A 7 0.39 7.95 -10.58
C GLU A 7 0.64 6.71 -11.43
N LEU A 8 0.68 5.54 -10.79
CA LEU A 8 0.91 4.25 -11.45
C LEU A 8 -0.18 3.26 -11.03
N ASN A 9 -0.47 2.29 -11.90
CA ASN A 9 -1.26 1.14 -11.48
C ASN A 9 -0.49 0.32 -10.45
N TRP A 10 -1.19 -0.52 -9.67
CA TRP A 10 -0.58 -1.19 -8.53
C TRP A 10 0.65 -2.04 -8.91
N ILE A 11 0.59 -2.72 -10.07
CA ILE A 11 1.70 -3.57 -10.55
C ILE A 11 2.90 -2.71 -10.95
N ASP A 12 2.69 -1.61 -11.67
CA ASP A 12 3.77 -0.72 -12.09
C ASP A 12 4.36 0.08 -10.93
N ALA A 13 3.54 0.43 -9.92
CA ALA A 13 3.99 1.00 -8.66
C ALA A 13 4.90 0.03 -7.90
N TYR A 14 4.52 -1.24 -7.80
CA TYR A 14 5.36 -2.29 -7.23
C TYR A 14 6.70 -2.42 -7.98
N LYS A 15 6.66 -2.55 -9.30
CA LYS A 15 7.89 -2.60 -10.13
C LYS A 15 8.77 -1.37 -9.97
N PHE A 16 8.18 -0.19 -9.83
CA PHE A 16 8.93 1.03 -9.54
C PHE A 16 9.69 0.91 -8.22
N CYS A 17 9.05 0.45 -7.15
CA CYS A 17 9.71 0.22 -5.87
C CYS A 17 10.86 -0.78 -5.98
N GLU A 18 10.70 -1.84 -6.78
CA GLU A 18 11.75 -2.84 -6.99
C GLU A 18 13.02 -2.25 -7.61
N THR A 19 12.91 -1.19 -8.43
CA THR A 19 14.09 -0.49 -8.98
C THR A 19 14.97 0.16 -7.91
N TYR A 20 14.47 0.28 -6.68
CA TYR A 20 15.17 0.84 -5.52
C TYR A 20 15.42 -0.19 -4.41
N ASN A 21 15.35 -1.49 -4.70
CA ASN A 21 15.43 -2.57 -3.69
C ASN A 21 14.38 -2.40 -2.57
N ALA A 22 13.19 -1.94 -2.95
CA ALA A 22 12.05 -1.72 -2.07
C ALA A 22 10.84 -2.48 -2.59
N THR A 23 9.79 -2.56 -1.78
CA THR A 23 8.46 -3.04 -2.20
C THR A 23 7.42 -1.96 -1.93
N LEU A 24 6.18 -2.15 -2.37
CA LEU A 24 5.08 -1.37 -1.82
C LEU A 24 5.00 -1.63 -0.30
N ALA A 25 4.64 -0.59 0.45
CA ALA A 25 4.67 -0.64 1.91
C ALA A 25 3.67 -1.65 2.50
N SER A 26 4.10 -2.40 3.52
CA SER A 26 3.21 -3.19 4.38
C SER A 26 2.93 -2.44 5.69
N ILE A 27 1.85 -2.83 6.37
CA ILE A 27 1.46 -2.25 7.66
C ILE A 27 1.08 -3.39 8.60
N ASP A 28 1.96 -3.70 9.55
CA ASP A 28 1.77 -4.82 10.46
C ASP A 28 1.17 -4.42 11.81
N ASN A 29 1.06 -3.11 12.08
CA ASN A 29 0.49 -2.58 13.31
C ASN A 29 0.07 -1.09 13.18
N GLU A 30 -0.59 -0.59 14.23
CA GLU A 30 -1.08 0.79 14.29
C GLU A 30 0.06 1.84 14.24
N GLU A 31 1.24 1.52 14.78
CA GLU A 31 2.36 2.47 14.77
C GLU A 31 2.90 2.65 13.35
N GLU A 32 3.10 1.56 12.61
CA GLU A 32 3.46 1.61 11.19
C GLU A 32 2.39 2.34 10.36
N ASN A 33 1.11 2.16 10.67
CA ASN A 33 0.04 2.92 10.00
C ASN A 33 0.23 4.42 10.22
N LYS A 34 0.53 4.85 11.46
CA LYS A 34 0.79 6.27 11.79
C LYS A 34 2.04 6.80 11.09
N GLU A 35 3.11 6.01 11.03
CA GLU A 35 4.34 6.38 10.33
C GLU A 35 4.09 6.61 8.83
N ILE A 36 3.39 5.69 8.17
CA ILE A 36 2.98 5.84 6.77
C ILE A 36 2.11 7.09 6.59
N MET A 37 1.15 7.32 7.50
CA MET A 37 0.30 8.51 7.40
C MET A 37 1.06 9.80 7.56
N LYS A 38 2.09 9.84 8.40
CA LYS A 38 2.97 11.00 8.50
C LYS A 38 3.69 11.24 7.17
N VAL A 39 4.23 10.19 6.55
CA VAL A 39 4.89 10.29 5.25
C VAL A 39 3.94 10.82 4.17
N ILE A 40 2.70 10.33 4.12
CA ILE A 40 1.67 10.80 3.18
C ILE A 40 1.43 12.30 3.38
N LYS A 41 1.18 12.72 4.62
CA LYS A 41 0.84 14.12 4.96
C LYS A 41 1.99 15.08 4.69
N ASP A 42 3.23 14.62 4.87
CA ASP A 42 4.42 15.43 4.63
C ASP A 42 4.77 15.54 3.13
N THR A 43 4.27 14.63 2.28
CA THR A 43 4.71 14.50 0.88
C THR A 43 3.62 14.84 -0.13
N ILE A 44 2.38 14.41 0.11
CA ILE A 44 1.24 14.63 -0.78
C ILE A 44 0.61 15.98 -0.41
N PRO A 45 0.45 16.90 -1.37
CA PRO A 45 -0.22 18.18 -1.12
C PRO A 45 -1.61 17.96 -0.51
N HIS A 46 -1.97 18.81 0.46
CA HIS A 46 -3.25 18.75 1.16
C HIS A 46 -4.45 18.82 0.20
N GLU A 47 -4.31 19.44 -0.96
CA GLU A 47 -5.34 19.53 -2.00
C GLU A 47 -5.70 18.17 -2.63
N LEU A 48 -4.89 17.14 -2.37
CA LEU A 48 -5.03 15.77 -2.87
C LEU A 48 -5.31 14.77 -1.73
N ASP A 49 -5.75 15.23 -0.56
CA ASP A 49 -6.05 14.38 0.60
C ASP A 49 -7.17 13.35 0.35
N TRP A 50 -8.01 13.57 -0.66
CA TRP A 50 -9.03 12.63 -1.10
C TRP A 50 -8.49 11.55 -2.04
N TRP A 51 -7.25 11.67 -2.53
CA TRP A 51 -6.66 10.73 -3.47
C TRP A 51 -6.12 9.49 -2.73
N PRO A 52 -6.51 8.26 -3.14
CA PRO A 52 -6.01 7.04 -2.52
C PRO A 52 -4.52 6.84 -2.81
N VAL A 53 -3.83 6.15 -1.92
CA VAL A 53 -2.40 5.86 -2.05
C VAL A 53 -2.18 4.35 -1.98
N TRP A 54 -1.57 3.78 -3.02
CA TRP A 54 -1.27 2.35 -3.06
C TRP A 54 -0.29 1.92 -1.97
N ILE A 55 -0.63 0.80 -1.33
CA ILE A 55 0.23 0.05 -0.43
C ILE A 55 0.22 -1.43 -0.83
N GLY A 56 1.08 -2.24 -0.23
CA GLY A 56 1.49 -3.54 -0.73
C GLY A 56 0.50 -4.69 -0.54
N GLY A 57 -0.74 -4.40 -0.13
CA GLY A 57 -1.76 -5.41 0.09
C GLY A 57 -2.40 -5.85 -1.22
N TYR A 58 -2.58 -7.15 -1.40
CA TYR A 58 -3.31 -7.71 -2.55
C TYR A 58 -4.17 -8.91 -2.12
N LYS A 59 -5.27 -9.13 -2.87
CA LYS A 59 -6.17 -10.28 -2.69
C LYS A 59 -5.54 -11.52 -3.32
N TYR A 60 -5.38 -12.58 -2.55
CA TYR A 60 -4.81 -13.85 -2.98
C TYR A 60 -5.81 -14.63 -3.87
N ASN A 61 -5.32 -15.65 -4.58
CA ASN A 61 -6.09 -16.39 -5.58
C ASN A 61 -7.32 -17.14 -5.04
N ASP A 62 -7.47 -17.25 -3.72
CA ASP A 62 -8.68 -17.80 -3.09
C ASP A 62 -9.84 -16.80 -3.03
N GLY A 63 -9.60 -15.53 -3.38
CA GLY A 63 -10.61 -14.47 -3.43
C GLY A 63 -11.03 -13.93 -2.06
N THR A 64 -10.39 -14.35 -0.97
CA THR A 64 -10.76 -13.95 0.40
C THR A 64 -9.59 -13.49 1.24
N THR A 65 -8.41 -14.07 1.02
CA THR A 65 -7.23 -13.80 1.84
C THR A 65 -6.46 -12.61 1.29
N TRP A 66 -6.09 -11.68 2.16
CA TRP A 66 -5.20 -10.57 1.82
C TRP A 66 -3.78 -10.86 2.25
N ARG A 67 -2.80 -10.51 1.41
CA ARG A 67 -1.38 -10.72 1.70
C ARG A 67 -0.57 -9.47 1.39
N TRP A 68 0.55 -9.33 2.09
CA TRP A 68 1.55 -8.32 1.78
C TRP A 68 2.48 -8.80 0.66
N ILE A 69 2.75 -7.94 -0.33
CA ILE A 69 3.70 -8.25 -1.41
C ILE A 69 5.16 -8.26 -0.92
N SER A 70 5.44 -7.62 0.22
CA SER A 70 6.79 -7.52 0.81
C SER A 70 7.36 -8.87 1.25
N ASN A 71 6.54 -9.70 1.88
CA ASN A 71 6.94 -10.98 2.47
C ASN A 71 6.01 -12.16 2.11
N GLY A 72 4.87 -11.90 1.48
CA GLY A 72 3.86 -12.92 1.15
C GLY A 72 3.02 -13.39 2.33
N GLU A 73 3.15 -12.78 3.50
CA GLU A 73 2.39 -13.13 4.70
C GLU A 73 0.95 -12.61 4.62
N GLU A 74 0.05 -13.31 5.30
CA GLU A 74 -1.35 -12.90 5.44
C GLU A 74 -1.47 -11.65 6.32
N ILE A 75 -2.30 -10.70 5.90
CA ILE A 75 -2.57 -9.47 6.64
C ILE A 75 -3.31 -9.81 7.94
N ARG A 76 -2.70 -9.53 9.08
CA ARG A 76 -3.27 -9.77 10.42
C ARG A 76 -3.75 -8.52 11.13
N TYR A 77 -3.07 -7.41 10.91
CA TYR A 77 -3.52 -6.09 11.34
C TYR A 77 -4.34 -5.49 10.21
N SER A 78 -5.48 -4.90 10.53
CA SER A 78 -6.32 -4.25 9.53
C SER A 78 -6.82 -2.90 10.00
N ASN A 79 -6.78 -1.92 9.11
CA ASN A 79 -7.41 -0.62 9.31
C ASN A 79 -8.43 -0.31 8.21
N TRP A 80 -9.16 -1.33 7.74
CA TRP A 80 -10.23 -1.18 6.75
C TRP A 80 -11.24 -0.11 7.18
N VAL A 81 -11.68 0.73 6.25
CA VAL A 81 -12.86 1.57 6.48
C VAL A 81 -14.08 0.67 6.70
N SER A 82 -15.09 1.18 7.42
CA SER A 82 -16.35 0.44 7.64
C SER A 82 -16.86 -0.16 6.34
N ASP A 83 -17.29 -1.42 6.41
CA ASP A 83 -17.87 -2.20 5.32
C ASP A 83 -16.89 -2.60 4.19
N GLN A 84 -15.59 -2.42 4.38
CA GLN A 84 -14.53 -2.90 3.48
C GLN A 84 -13.79 -4.13 4.04
N PRO A 85 -13.17 -4.96 3.18
CA PRO A 85 -13.18 -4.89 1.71
C PRO A 85 -14.52 -5.32 1.11
N ASP A 86 -15.08 -4.54 0.18
CA ASP A 86 -16.39 -4.77 -0.43
C ASP A 86 -16.31 -5.51 -1.78
N ASN A 87 -15.09 -5.63 -2.33
CA ASN A 87 -14.81 -6.28 -3.60
C ASN A 87 -15.71 -5.77 -4.74
N TRP A 88 -15.81 -4.44 -4.90
CA TRP A 88 -16.74 -3.85 -5.86
C TRP A 88 -16.59 -4.45 -7.26
N ASN A 89 -17.72 -4.88 -7.86
CA ASN A 89 -17.76 -5.57 -9.16
C ASN A 89 -16.88 -6.84 -9.29
N ASN A 90 -16.42 -7.43 -8.18
CA ASN A 90 -15.45 -8.53 -8.13
C ASN A 90 -14.10 -8.22 -8.79
N GLN A 91 -13.68 -6.95 -8.80
CA GLN A 91 -12.47 -6.50 -9.51
C GLN A 91 -11.44 -5.83 -8.60
N GLU A 92 -11.76 -5.65 -7.32
CA GLU A 92 -10.91 -4.92 -6.37
C GLU A 92 -10.00 -5.89 -5.63
N ASN A 93 -8.75 -5.95 -6.09
CA ASN A 93 -7.77 -6.93 -5.62
C ASN A 93 -6.50 -6.26 -5.09
N CYS A 94 -6.49 -4.93 -5.00
CA CYS A 94 -5.32 -4.15 -4.62
C CYS A 94 -5.68 -3.14 -3.52
N LEU A 95 -4.83 -3.07 -2.51
CA LEU A 95 -5.07 -2.31 -1.28
C LEU A 95 -4.50 -0.90 -1.39
N ASN A 96 -5.29 0.09 -0.98
CA ASN A 96 -4.84 1.47 -0.81
C ASN A 96 -5.16 1.97 0.59
N THR A 97 -4.48 3.04 0.98
CA THR A 97 -4.79 3.83 2.18
C THR A 97 -5.28 5.22 1.79
N ARG A 98 -6.17 5.77 2.60
CA ARG A 98 -6.72 7.12 2.49
C ARG A 98 -5.98 8.06 3.42
N TYR A 99 -6.21 9.37 3.29
CA TYR A 99 -5.57 10.38 4.14
C TYR A 99 -5.95 10.35 5.63
N ASP A 100 -7.07 9.71 5.97
CA ASP A 100 -7.45 9.39 7.36
C ASP A 100 -6.75 8.12 7.90
N GLY A 101 -6.00 7.43 7.05
CA GLY A 101 -5.28 6.20 7.34
C GLY A 101 -6.10 4.93 7.24
N GLN A 102 -7.38 5.03 6.90
CA GLN A 102 -8.22 3.85 6.67
C GLN A 102 -7.97 3.25 5.29
N TRP A 103 -8.13 1.94 5.19
CA TRP A 103 -7.81 1.17 4.00
C TRP A 103 -9.07 0.89 3.18
N ASN A 104 -8.86 0.75 1.88
CA ASN A 104 -9.89 0.36 0.91
C ASN A 104 -9.30 -0.62 -0.10
N ASP A 105 -10.13 -1.47 -0.72
CA ASP A 105 -9.75 -2.16 -1.94
C ASP A 105 -10.17 -1.35 -3.18
N LEU A 106 -9.36 -1.45 -4.23
CA LEU A 106 -9.62 -0.80 -5.51
C LEU A 106 -9.18 -1.72 -6.65
N THR A 107 -9.69 -1.44 -7.85
CA THR A 107 -9.26 -2.16 -9.05
C THR A 107 -7.80 -1.85 -9.34
N CYS A 108 -6.97 -2.90 -9.45
CA CYS A 108 -5.52 -2.80 -9.60
C CYS A 108 -5.05 -1.99 -10.81
N THR A 109 -5.91 -1.82 -11.83
CA THR A 109 -5.59 -1.08 -13.06
C THR A 109 -5.75 0.43 -12.94
N GLN A 110 -6.36 0.92 -11.85
CA GLN A 110 -6.43 2.36 -11.58
C GLN A 110 -5.04 2.92 -11.25
N THR A 111 -4.75 4.14 -11.66
CA THR A 111 -3.47 4.81 -11.38
C THR A 111 -3.59 5.69 -10.16
N HIS A 112 -2.70 5.51 -9.18
CA HIS A 112 -2.67 6.31 -7.95
C HIS A 112 -1.23 6.59 -7.51
N TYR A 113 -1.07 7.52 -6.57
CA TYR A 113 0.19 7.66 -5.82
C TYR A 113 0.47 6.39 -5.02
N PHE A 114 1.71 6.21 -4.59
CA PHE A 114 2.13 4.98 -3.91
C PHE A 114 3.32 5.20 -2.99
N ILE A 115 3.51 4.29 -2.04
CA ILE A 115 4.60 4.35 -1.07
C ILE A 115 5.45 3.09 -1.16
N CYS A 116 6.76 3.31 -1.33
CA CYS A 116 7.75 2.26 -1.25
C CYS A 116 8.32 2.14 0.17
N GLN A 117 8.41 0.92 0.67
CA GLN A 117 9.14 0.56 1.88
C GLN A 117 10.42 -0.17 1.47
N VAL A 118 11.56 0.36 1.92
CA VAL A 118 12.82 -0.36 1.76
C VAL A 118 12.82 -1.46 2.81
N ASN A 119 12.96 -2.71 2.37
CA ASN A 119 13.17 -3.80 3.31
C ASN A 119 14.51 -3.55 4.00
N GLU A 120 14.49 -3.28 5.31
CA GLU A 120 15.72 -3.37 6.10
C GLU A 120 16.17 -4.83 6.07
N SER A 121 16.98 -5.18 5.07
CA SER A 121 17.88 -6.32 5.25
C SER A 121 18.72 -5.95 6.47
N PRO A 122 18.69 -6.72 7.57
CA PRO A 122 19.54 -6.43 8.71
C PRO A 122 20.95 -6.32 8.16
N CYS A 123 21.59 -5.17 8.38
CA CYS A 123 22.93 -4.88 7.89
C CYS A 123 23.85 -6.01 8.38
N LYS A 124 24.14 -7.00 7.51
CA LYS A 124 25.10 -8.05 7.82
C LYS A 124 26.47 -7.44 7.56
N CYS A 125 27.08 -6.91 8.61
CA CYS A 125 28.51 -6.63 8.61
C CYS A 125 29.23 -7.94 8.24
N HIS A 126 30.02 -7.91 7.16
CA HIS A 126 31.01 -8.94 6.86
C HIS A 126 32.35 -8.50 7.43
#